data_AF-A0A4P6H0E4-F1
#
_entry.id   AF-A0A4P6H0E4-F1
#
_cell.length_a   1.000
_cell.length_b   1.000
_cell.length_c   1.000
_cell.angle_alpha   90.00
_cell.angle_beta   90.00
_cell.angle_gamma   90.00
#
_symmetry.space_group_name_H-M   'P 1'
#
loop_
_entity.id
_entity.type
_entity.pdbx_description
1 polymer ?
#
loop_
_entity_poly.entity_id
_entity_poly.type
_entity_poly.pdbx_seq_one_letter_code
_entity_poly.pdbx_strand_id
1 'polypeptide(L)' 'MNLQDILQAFEAWEAVAAEYKRLLQTTASLGADMNWTVMSELIDRMSDAREHWLDMSQRYCDEMAQLKVGGIK' A
#
# COMPACT_ATOMS: atom_id res chain seq x y z
N MET A 1 11.07 12.24 -7.73
CA MET A 1 9.74 11.95 -7.13
C MET A 1 9.55 12.83 -5.91
N ASN A 2 8.33 13.18 -5.48
CA ASN A 2 8.15 14.05 -4.31
C ASN A 2 7.42 13.33 -3.14
N LEU A 3 7.50 13.92 -1.94
CA LEU A 3 6.89 13.34 -0.73
C LEU A 3 5.35 13.23 -0.82
N GLN A 4 4.70 14.13 -1.55
CA GLN A 4 3.25 14.12 -1.75
C GLN A 4 2.81 12.89 -2.57
N ASP A 5 3.57 12.50 -3.59
CA ASP A 5 3.29 11.30 -4.39
C ASP A 5 3.34 10.02 -3.52
N ILE A 6 4.29 9.96 -2.56
CA ILE A 6 4.44 8.84 -1.63
C ILE A 6 3.28 8.80 -0.62
N LEU A 7 2.85 9.96 -0.13
CA LEU A 7 1.70 10.07 0.77
C LEU A 7 0.41 9.62 0.09
N GLN A 8 0.22 9.96 -1.18
CA GLN A 8 -0.94 9.48 -1.95
C GLN A 8 -0.90 7.96 -2.16
N ALA A 9 0.27 7.38 -2.43
CA ALA A 9 0.41 5.92 -2.53
C ALA A 9 0.13 5.22 -1.18
N PHE A 10 0.54 5.84 -0.07
CA PHE A 10 0.23 5.36 1.28
C PHE A 10 -1.28 5.41 1.56
N GLU A 11 -1.95 6.53 1.28
CA GLU A 11 -3.40 6.69 1.44
C GLU A 11 -4.18 5.66 0.61
N ALA A 12 -3.72 5.36 -0.61
CA ALA A 12 -4.32 4.33 -1.45
C ALA A 12 -4.19 2.94 -0.81
N TRP A 13 -3.03 2.60 -0.26
CA TRP A 13 -2.84 1.34 0.48
C TRP A 13 -3.73 1.27 1.74
N GLU A 14 -3.80 2.35 2.54
CA GLU A 14 -4.66 2.40 3.73
C GLU A 14 -6.13 2.19 3.39
N ALA A 15 -6.61 2.77 2.28
CA ALA A 15 -7.99 2.61 1.84
C ALA A 15 -8.33 1.13 1.54
N VAL A 16 -7.45 0.43 0.82
CA VAL A 16 -7.66 -1.00 0.52
C VAL A 16 -7.54 -1.86 1.77
N ALA A 17 -6.61 -1.54 2.68
CA ALA A 17 -6.48 -2.23 3.96
C ALA A 17 -7.72 -2.06 4.85
N ALA A 18 -8.34 -0.87 4.84
CA ALA A 18 -9.59 -0.61 5.54
C ALA A 18 -10.75 -1.41 4.94
N GLU A 19 -10.83 -1.51 3.61
CA GLU A 19 -11.81 -2.34 2.89
C GLU A 19 -11.67 -3.82 3.27
N TYR A 20 -10.44 -4.36 3.23
CA TYR A 20 -10.13 -5.73 3.64
C TYR A 20 -10.53 -5.99 5.11
N LYS A 21 -10.20 -5.08 6.03
CA LYS A 21 -10.58 -5.20 7.45
C LYS A 21 -12.10 -5.23 7.64
N ARG A 22 -12.83 -4.39 6.91
CA ARG A 22 -14.29 -4.33 6.95
C ARG A 22 -14.91 -5.62 6.41
N LEU A 23 -14.34 -6.16 5.33
CA LEU A 23 -14.75 -7.45 4.81
C LEU A 23 -14.52 -8.55 5.85
N LEU A 24 -13.33 -8.68 6.45
CA LEU A 24 -13.04 -9.66 7.50
C LEU A 24 -14.04 -9.60 8.68
N GLN A 25 -14.40 -8.39 9.12
CA GLN A 25 -15.40 -8.22 10.19
C GLN A 25 -16.79 -8.73 9.76
N THR A 26 -17.18 -8.47 8.51
CA THR A 26 -18.43 -8.98 7.93
C THR A 26 -18.35 -10.50 7.72
N THR A 27 -17.15 -11.00 7.42
CA THR A 27 -16.86 -12.42 7.18
C THR A 27 -17.03 -13.28 8.41
N ALA A 28 -16.54 -12.79 9.55
CA ALA A 28 -16.75 -13.42 10.84
C ALA A 28 -18.24 -13.64 11.15
N SER A 29 -19.13 -12.83 10.57
CA SER A 29 -20.58 -12.96 10.73
C SER A 29 -21.27 -13.85 9.68
N LEU A 30 -20.70 -13.98 8.47
CA LEU A 30 -21.28 -14.72 7.34
C LEU A 30 -20.79 -16.19 7.24
N GLY A 31 -19.65 -16.52 7.82
CA GLY A 31 -19.15 -17.90 7.85
C GLY A 31 -18.93 -18.49 6.44
N ALA A 32 -19.65 -19.58 6.12
CA ALA A 32 -19.50 -20.31 4.86
C ALA A 32 -20.03 -19.56 3.63
N ASP A 33 -20.88 -18.55 3.81
CA ASP A 33 -21.44 -17.73 2.74
C ASP A 33 -20.48 -16.62 2.28
N MET A 34 -19.23 -16.66 2.75
CA MET A 34 -18.22 -15.72 2.32
C MET A 34 -17.87 -15.88 0.85
N ASN A 35 -17.85 -14.76 0.14
CA ASN A 35 -17.29 -14.70 -1.19
C ASN A 35 -15.75 -14.65 -1.13
N TRP A 36 -15.14 -15.84 -1.11
CA TRP A 36 -13.68 -16.00 -1.07
C TRP A 36 -12.96 -15.36 -2.27
N THR A 37 -13.62 -15.25 -3.43
CA THR A 37 -13.07 -14.56 -4.60
C THR A 37 -12.84 -13.09 -4.30
N VAL A 38 -13.83 -12.41 -3.74
CA VAL A 38 -13.73 -10.98 -3.35
C VAL A 38 -12.63 -10.79 -2.29
N MET A 39 -12.49 -11.74 -1.36
CA MET A 39 -11.44 -11.67 -0.35
C MET A 39 -10.04 -11.82 -0.97
N SER A 40 -9.86 -12.74 -1.92
CA SER A 40 -8.59 -12.91 -2.64
C SER A 40 -8.22 -11.66 -3.42
N GLU A 41 -9.15 -11.10 -4.19
CA GLU A 41 -8.92 -9.89 -4.98
C GLU A 41 -8.53 -8.68 -4.13
N LEU A 42 -9.10 -8.55 -2.92
CA LEU A 42 -8.72 -7.50 -1.98
C LEU A 42 -7.32 -7.70 -1.39
N ILE A 43 -6.92 -8.96 -1.14
CA ILE A 43 -5.56 -9.27 -0.68
C ILE A 43 -4.54 -8.92 -1.76
N ASP A 44 -4.83 -9.26 -3.01
CA ASP A 44 -3.95 -8.94 -4.15
C ASP A 44 -3.82 -7.42 -4.31
N ARG A 45 -4.94 -6.68 -4.37
CA ARG A 45 -4.95 -5.21 -4.45
C ARG A 45 -4.22 -4.56 -3.28
N MET A 46 -4.34 -5.09 -2.06
CA MET A 46 -3.65 -4.57 -0.89
C MET A 46 -2.14 -4.81 -0.99
N SER A 47 -1.74 -5.96 -1.51
CA SER A 47 -0.33 -6.33 -1.71
C SER A 47 0.31 -5.45 -2.77
N ASP A 48 -0.35 -5.28 -3.92
CA ASP A 48 0.11 -4.41 -5.01
C ASP A 48 0.25 -2.95 -4.56
N ALA A 49 -0.75 -2.42 -3.85
CA ALA A 49 -0.69 -1.05 -3.33
C ALA A 49 0.44 -0.88 -2.32
N ARG A 50 0.68 -1.88 -1.47
CA ARG A 50 1.79 -1.88 -0.50
C ARG A 50 3.14 -1.89 -1.20
N GLU A 51 3.32 -2.77 -2.18
CA GLU A 51 4.58 -2.88 -2.94
C GLU A 51 4.88 -1.59 -3.69
N HIS A 52 3.86 -0.99 -4.32
CA HIS A 52 3.99 0.29 -4.99
C HIS A 52 4.43 1.40 -4.05
N TRP A 53 3.79 1.54 -2.88
CA TRP A 53 4.17 2.52 -1.87
C TRP A 53 5.62 2.31 -1.36
N LEU A 54 6.03 1.07 -1.13
CA LEU A 54 7.39 0.74 -0.68
C LEU A 54 8.45 1.04 -1.74
N ASP A 55 8.19 0.71 -3.00
CA ASP A 55 9.08 1.04 -4.13
C ASP A 55 9.26 2.57 -4.26
N MET A 56 8.16 3.33 -4.19
CA MET A 56 8.22 4.80 -4.21
C MET A 56 8.99 5.35 -3.01
N SER A 57 8.76 4.80 -1.81
CA SER A 57 9.45 5.23 -0.60
C SER A 57 10.97 4.99 -0.71
N GLN A 58 11.37 3.82 -1.20
CA GLN A 58 12.78 3.47 -1.35
C GLN A 58 13.49 4.38 -2.35
N ARG A 59 12.90 4.56 -3.55
CA ARG A 59 13.48 5.43 -4.58
C ARG A 59 13.61 6.89 -4.10
N TYR A 60 12.66 7.40 -3.32
CA TYR A 60 12.77 8.73 -2.73
C TYR A 60 13.93 8.82 -1.72
N CYS A 61 14.09 7.81 -0.86
CA CYS A 61 15.24 7.72 0.04
C CYS A 61 16.56 7.69 -0.73
N ASP A 62 16.64 6.94 -1.83
CA ASP A 62 17.83 6.85 -2.68
C ASP A 62 18.14 8.19 -3.36
N GLU A 63 17.12 8.88 -3.91
CA GLU A 63 17.26 10.24 -4.48
C GLU A 63 17.81 11.22 -3.42
N MET A 64 17.28 11.20 -2.21
CA MET A 64 17.73 12.08 -1.12
C MET A 64 19.13 11.75 -0.62
N ALA A 65 19.51 10.47 -0.61
CA ALA A 65 20.87 10.03 -0.28
C ALA A 65 21.87 10.52 -1.34
N GLN A 66 21.54 10.42 -2.62
CA GLN A 66 22.38 10.90 -3.72
C GLN A 66 22.60 12.41 -3.69
N LEU A 67 21.55 13.20 -3.39
CA LEU A 67 21.67 14.66 -3.24
C LEU A 67 22.63 15.07 -2.13
N LYS A 68 22.65 14.35 -1.01
CA LYS A 68 23.59 14.60 0.10
C LYS A 68 25.05 14.30 -0.26
N VAL A 69 25.29 13.28 -1.08
CA VAL A 69 26.63 12.90 -1.54
C VAL A 69 27.13 13.82 -2.67
N GLY A 70 26.24 14.24 -3.57
CA GLY A 70 26.57 15.12 -4.70
C GLY A 70 26.86 16.58 -4.31
N GLY A 71 26.35 17.04 -3.15
CA GLY A 71 26.65 18.36 -2.59
C GLY A 71 28.03 18.50 -1.92
N ILE A 72 28.79 17.41 -1.82
CA ILE A 72 30.19 17.40 -1.39
C ILE A 72 31.06 17.37 -2.65
N LYS A 73 31.16 18.51 -3.34
CA LYS A 73 32.17 18.77 -4.37
C LYS A 73 32.64 20.21 -4.28
#